data_AF-A0A7R9KC72-F1
#
_entry.id   AF-A0A7R9KC72-F1
#
_cell.length_a   1.000
_cell.length_b   1.000
_cell.length_c   1.000
_cell.angle_alpha   90.00
_cell.angle_beta   90.00
_cell.angle_gamma   90.00
#
_symmetry.space_group_name_H-M   'P 1'
#
loop_
_entity.id
_entity.type
_entity.pdbx_description
1 polymer ?
#
loop_
_entity_poly.entity_id
_entity_poly.type
_entity_poly.pdbx_seq_one_letter_code
_entity_poly.pdbx_strand_id
1 'polypeptide(L)'
;MDCVGICGSDIHYLVHGKIGKFIVNQPMIMGHESSGVVAKLGKTVTNLKVGDRVAIEPGIPCRVCNFCKEGRYNLCADIFFCSTPPDHGNLSRYYVHAADFCH
;
A
#
# COMPACT_ATOMS: atom_id res chain seq x y z
N MET A 1 0.53 -3.54 12.64
CA MET A 1 0.75 -2.14 12.26
C MET A 1 1.01 -1.34 13.52
N ASP A 2 2.08 -0.55 13.52
CA ASP A 2 2.49 0.22 14.71
C ASP A 2 2.07 1.68 14.58
N CYS A 3 2.30 2.28 13.41
CA CYS A 3 1.81 3.61 13.09
C CYS A 3 1.34 3.71 11.63
N VAL A 4 0.37 4.58 11.42
CA VAL A 4 -0.15 4.97 10.11
C VAL A 4 -0.34 6.47 10.13
N GLY A 5 0.46 7.18 9.34
CA GLY A 5 0.31 8.60 9.06
C GLY A 5 -0.94 8.87 8.23
N ILE A 6 -1.45 10.08 8.37
CA ILE A 6 -2.56 10.60 7.57
C ILE A 6 -2.08 11.85 6.85
N CYS A 7 -2.48 12.01 5.60
CA CYS A 7 -2.18 13.21 4.85
C CYS A 7 -3.44 13.81 4.21
N GLY A 8 -3.26 14.86 3.40
CA GLY A 8 -4.38 15.57 2.78
C GLY A 8 -5.24 14.68 1.90
N SER A 9 -4.69 13.62 1.29
CA SER A 9 -5.46 12.69 0.44
C SER A 9 -6.44 11.85 1.27
N ASP A 10 -6.05 11.34 2.45
CA ASP A 10 -6.95 10.58 3.32
C ASP A 10 -8.13 11.46 3.76
N ILE A 11 -7.86 12.72 4.14
CA ILE A 11 -8.89 13.70 4.50
C ILE A 11 -9.80 13.99 3.30
N HIS A 12 -9.23 14.15 2.10
CA HIS A 12 -10.01 14.42 0.90
C HIS A 12 -10.92 13.23 0.53
N TYR A 13 -10.47 11.99 0.70
CA TYR A 13 -11.32 10.82 0.55
C TYR A 13 -12.41 10.75 1.62
N LEU A 14 -12.10 11.03 2.88
CA LEU A 14 -13.08 11.02 3.97
C LEU A 14 -14.19 12.05 3.76
N VAL A 15 -13.83 13.28 3.36
CA VAL A 15 -14.78 14.40 3.26
C VAL A 15 -15.53 14.42 1.92
N HIS A 16 -14.84 14.11 0.81
CA HIS A 16 -15.40 14.25 -0.53
C HIS A 16 -15.68 12.93 -1.24
N GLY A 17 -15.26 11.78 -0.68
CA GLY A 17 -15.47 10.46 -1.24
C GLY A 17 -14.73 10.20 -2.55
N LYS A 18 -13.80 11.08 -2.97
CA LYS A 18 -13.04 10.93 -4.22
C LYS A 18 -11.79 11.80 -4.27
N ILE A 19 -10.84 11.43 -5.12
CA ILE A 19 -9.76 12.28 -5.62
C ILE A 19 -9.67 12.11 -7.14
N GLY A 20 -9.89 13.18 -7.90
CA GLY A 20 -9.95 13.11 -9.36
C GLY A 20 -10.96 12.06 -9.85
N LYS A 21 -10.48 11.08 -10.63
CA LYS A 21 -11.28 9.97 -11.17
C LYS A 21 -11.45 8.79 -10.19
N PHE A 22 -10.76 8.79 -9.06
CA PHE A 22 -10.81 7.71 -8.08
C PHE A 22 -11.93 7.98 -7.08
N ILE A 23 -13.03 7.24 -7.20
CA ILE A 23 -14.26 7.45 -6.43
C ILE A 23 -14.47 6.26 -5.48
N VAL A 24 -14.74 6.55 -4.20
CA VAL A 24 -15.04 5.55 -3.17
C VAL A 24 -16.49 5.09 -3.37
N ASN A 25 -16.69 4.08 -4.21
CA ASN A 25 -18.02 3.54 -4.51
C ASN A 25 -18.46 2.41 -3.55
N GLN A 26 -17.54 1.89 -2.74
CA GLN A 26 -17.74 0.81 -1.77
C GLN A 26 -16.90 1.09 -0.52
N PRO A 27 -17.24 0.50 0.65
CA PRO A 27 -16.44 0.65 1.86
C PRO A 27 -14.96 0.30 1.61
N MET A 28 -14.06 1.17 2.05
CA MET A 28 -12.62 1.03 1.83
C MET A 28 -11.87 1.37 3.12
N ILE A 29 -10.91 0.53 3.50
CA ILE A 29 -9.97 0.84 4.60
C ILE A 29 -9.05 1.99 4.13
N MET A 30 -8.83 3.00 4.97
CA MET A 30 -7.98 4.16 4.65
C MET A 30 -6.50 3.92 5.05
N GLY A 31 -5.64 4.90 4.76
CA GLY A 31 -4.25 4.95 5.23
C GLY A 31 -3.24 4.26 4.31
N HIS A 32 -2.12 4.93 4.09
CA HIS A 32 -1.07 4.49 3.17
C HIS A 32 0.35 4.91 3.57
N GLU A 33 0.52 5.62 4.70
CA GLU A 33 1.81 6.09 5.20
C GLU A 33 2.21 5.33 6.47
N SER A 34 2.66 4.08 6.35
CA SER A 34 2.67 3.17 7.51
C SER A 34 3.99 2.46 7.80
N SER A 35 4.13 2.04 9.06
CA SER A 35 5.18 1.10 9.49
C SER A 35 4.64 0.06 10.48
N GLY A 36 5.38 -1.03 10.67
CA GLY A 36 5.03 -2.07 11.63
C GLY A 36 6.06 -3.16 11.77
N VAL A 37 5.70 -4.23 12.49
CA VAL A 37 6.54 -5.42 12.71
C VAL A 37 6.03 -6.61 11.89
N VAL A 38 6.95 -7.33 11.25
CA VAL A 38 6.66 -8.56 10.52
C VAL A 38 6.15 -9.63 11.49
N ALA A 39 4.86 -9.96 11.41
CA ALA A 39 4.23 -10.99 12.23
C ALA A 39 4.27 -12.40 11.60
N LYS A 40 4.27 -12.47 10.26
CA LYS A 40 4.27 -13.73 9.49
C LYS A 40 4.81 -13.48 8.09
N LEU A 41 5.41 -14.50 7.50
CA LEU A 41 5.97 -14.46 6.14
C LEU A 41 5.34 -15.53 5.23
N GLY A 42 5.30 -15.23 3.93
CA GLY A 42 5.03 -16.22 2.90
C GLY A 42 6.21 -17.18 2.73
N LYS A 43 5.96 -18.39 2.24
CA LYS A 43 6.97 -19.48 2.15
C LYS A 43 8.21 -19.12 1.31
N THR A 44 8.07 -18.21 0.36
CA THR A 44 9.15 -17.83 -0.58
C THR A 44 9.84 -16.53 -0.22
N VAL A 45 9.45 -15.88 0.90
CA VAL A 45 10.09 -14.64 1.34
C VAL A 45 11.40 -14.97 2.03
N THR A 46 12.50 -14.42 1.53
CA THR A 46 13.86 -14.67 2.04
C THR A 46 14.58 -13.41 2.52
N ASN A 47 14.06 -12.23 2.20
CA ASN A 47 14.68 -10.92 2.49
C ASN A 47 14.22 -10.29 3.82
N LEU A 48 13.26 -10.90 4.53
CA LEU A 48 12.72 -10.44 5.81
C LEU A 48 12.66 -11.61 6.80
N LYS A 49 12.59 -11.31 8.09
CA LYS A 49 12.29 -12.28 9.17
C LYS A 49 11.18 -11.75 10.09
N VAL A 50 10.50 -12.67 10.77
CA VAL A 50 9.54 -12.32 11.83
C VAL A 50 10.25 -11.48 12.90
N GLY A 51 9.62 -10.38 13.31
CA GLY A 51 10.18 -9.41 14.26
C GLY A 51 10.91 -8.23 13.62
N ASP A 52 11.19 -8.25 12.31
CA ASP A 52 11.74 -7.07 11.62
C ASP A 52 10.73 -5.92 11.66
N ARG A 53 11.24 -4.71 11.91
CA ARG A 53 10.48 -3.47 11.76
C ARG A 53 10.62 -3.02 10.33
N VAL A 54 9.50 -2.70 9.70
CA VAL A 54 9.46 -2.30 8.29
C VAL A 54 8.65 -1.03 8.09
N ALA A 55 9.14 -0.15 7.22
CA ALA A 55 8.33 0.85 6.52
C ALA A 55 7.69 0.19 5.30
N ILE A 56 6.44 0.55 4.99
CA ILE A 56 5.69 -0.01 3.87
C ILE A 56 5.63 1.01 2.74
N GLU A 57 6.16 0.64 1.57
CA GLU A 57 5.90 1.37 0.34
C GLU A 57 4.51 0.97 -0.20
N PRO A 58 3.52 1.87 -0.27
CA PRO A 58 2.10 1.50 -0.45
C PRO A 58 1.74 1.03 -1.87
N GLY A 59 2.58 1.29 -2.87
CA GLY A 59 2.32 1.00 -4.27
C GLY A 59 2.93 -0.33 -4.71
N ILE A 60 2.11 -1.30 -5.11
CA ILE A 60 2.59 -2.56 -5.71
C ILE A 60 2.31 -2.52 -7.22
N PRO A 61 3.35 -2.43 -8.07
CA PRO A 61 3.18 -2.41 -9.52
C PRO A 61 2.93 -3.82 -10.08
N CYS A 62 2.51 -3.91 -11.35
CA CYS A 62 2.30 -5.19 -12.04
C CYS A 62 3.61 -5.95 -12.35
N ARG A 63 4.77 -5.30 -12.22
CA ARG A 63 6.13 -5.83 -12.46
C ARG A 63 6.47 -6.21 -13.91
N VAL A 64 5.52 -6.18 -14.85
CA VAL A 64 5.71 -6.72 -16.21
C VAL A 64 5.57 -5.70 -17.35
N CYS A 65 4.97 -4.53 -17.09
CA CYS A 65 4.81 -3.49 -18.12
C CYS A 65 6.11 -2.75 -18.43
N ASN A 66 6.14 -1.96 -19.51
CA ASN A 66 7.32 -1.22 -19.94
C ASN A 66 7.84 -0.28 -18.84
N PHE A 67 6.95 0.45 -18.17
CA PHE A 67 7.33 1.31 -17.05
C PHE A 67 8.02 0.53 -15.91
N CYS A 68 7.51 -0.67 -15.58
CA CYS A 68 8.16 -1.50 -14.55
C CYS A 68 9.55 -1.97 -14.99
N LYS A 69 9.68 -2.44 -16.24
CA LYS A 69 10.94 -2.95 -16.81
C LYS A 69 12.00 -1.85 -16.95
N GLU A 70 11.58 -0.61 -17.13
CA GLU A 70 12.45 0.57 -17.20
C GLU A 70 12.76 1.19 -15.83
N GLY A 71 12.31 0.58 -14.72
CA GLY A 71 12.52 1.09 -13.37
C GLY A 71 11.63 2.28 -12.99
N ARG A 72 10.61 2.59 -13.79
CA ARG A 72 9.63 3.67 -13.59
C ARG A 72 8.30 3.11 -13.09
N TYR A 73 8.34 2.14 -12.19
CA TYR A 73 7.17 1.35 -11.80
C TYR A 73 6.05 2.18 -11.14
N ASN A 74 6.36 3.37 -10.62
CA ASN A 74 5.38 4.35 -10.12
C ASN A 74 4.41 4.84 -11.20
N LEU A 75 4.74 4.64 -12.49
CA LEU A 75 3.88 4.94 -13.64
C LEU A 75 3.09 3.70 -14.14
N CYS A 76 3.14 2.59 -13.42
CA CYS A 76 2.38 1.40 -13.76
C CYS A 76 0.86 1.71 -13.78
N ALA A 77 0.21 1.42 -14.91
CA ALA A 77 -1.23 1.66 -15.07
C ALA A 77 -2.11 0.73 -14.20
N ASP A 78 -1.56 -0.44 -13.84
CA ASP A 78 -2.22 -1.48 -13.03
C ASP A 78 -1.65 -1.52 -11.61
N ILE A 79 -1.15 -0.39 -11.10
CA ILE A 79 -0.62 -0.30 -9.75
C ILE A 79 -1.73 -0.50 -8.73
N PHE A 80 -1.51 -1.40 -7.77
CA PHE A 80 -2.27 -1.40 -6.52
C PHE A 80 -1.70 -0.30 -5.63
N PHE A 81 -2.53 0.56 -5.07
CA PHE A 81 -2.05 1.61 -4.16
C PHE A 81 -2.94 1.72 -2.93
N CYS A 82 -2.38 1.47 -1.74
CA CYS A 82 -3.10 1.56 -0.47
C CYS A 82 -3.97 2.83 -0.40
N SER A 83 -5.24 2.68 -0.03
CA SER A 83 -6.18 3.79 0.14
C SER A 83 -6.47 4.58 -1.15
N THR A 84 -6.29 3.98 -2.32
CA THR A 84 -6.79 4.50 -3.61
C THR A 84 -7.86 3.55 -4.16
N PRO A 85 -9.13 3.97 -4.28
CA PRO A 85 -10.22 3.08 -4.70
C PRO A 85 -9.91 2.32 -6.00
N PRO A 86 -10.10 0.98 -6.03
CA PRO A 86 -10.81 0.15 -5.05
C PRO A 86 -9.94 -0.45 -3.93
N ASP A 87 -8.67 -0.07 -3.86
CA ASP A 87 -7.66 -0.75 -3.05
C ASP A 87 -7.72 -0.36 -1.57
N HIS A 88 -7.86 -1.35 -0.70
CA HIS A 88 -7.83 -1.16 0.74
C HIS A 88 -6.46 -0.65 1.22
N GLY A 89 -6.50 0.36 2.08
CA GLY A 89 -5.36 0.85 2.86
C GLY A 89 -5.01 -0.02 4.07
N ASN A 90 -4.11 0.51 4.88
CA ASN A 90 -3.44 -0.22 5.96
C ASN A 90 -3.68 0.36 7.36
N LEU A 91 -4.67 1.25 7.54
CA LEU A 91 -5.16 1.70 8.85
C LEU A 91 -5.95 0.59 9.55
N SER A 92 -5.23 -0.44 9.99
CA SER A 92 -5.77 -1.64 10.62
C SER A 92 -4.74 -2.24 11.61
N ARG A 93 -5.13 -3.28 12.37
CA ARG A 93 -4.18 -3.96 13.29
C ARG A 93 -3.17 -4.84 12.54
N TYR A 94 -3.62 -5.52 11.51
CA TYR A 94 -2.81 -6.41 10.66
C TYR A 94 -3.05 -6.09 9.19
N TYR A 95 -1.96 -6.11 8.42
CA TYR A 95 -1.98 -5.86 6.99
C TYR A 95 -1.00 -6.82 6.31
N VAL A 96 -1.34 -7.26 5.09
CA VAL A 96 -0.51 -8.13 4.27
C VAL A 96 -0.03 -7.31 3.08
N HIS A 97 1.29 -7.32 2.84
CA HIS A 97 1.90 -6.56 1.75
C HIS A 97 3.00 -7.36 1.06
N ALA A 98 3.42 -6.91 -0.13
CA ALA A 98 4.50 -7.54 -0.88
C ALA A 98 5.85 -7.32 -0.17
N ALA A 99 6.60 -8.40 0.06
CA ALA A 99 7.83 -8.37 0.87
C ALA A 99 8.96 -7.53 0.26
N ASP A 100 8.96 -7.34 -1.06
CA ASP A 100 9.90 -6.48 -1.80
C ASP A 100 9.59 -4.97 -1.65
N PHE A 101 8.43 -4.63 -1.06
CA PHE A 101 7.97 -3.26 -0.79
C PHE A 101 7.88 -2.96 0.72
N CYS A 102 8.65 -3.70 1.52
CA CYS A 102 8.78 -3.53 2.97
C CYS A 102 10.27 -3.39 3.32
N HIS A 103 10.66 -2.27 3.95
CA HIS A 103 12.06 -1.88 4.19
C HIS A 103 12.41 -1.65 5.65
#